data_AF-A0A7C6UKQ7-F1
#
_entry.id   AF-A0A7C6UKQ7-F1
#
_cell.length_a   1.000
_cell.length_b   1.000
_cell.length_c   1.000
_cell.angle_alpha   90.00
_cell.angle_beta   90.00
_cell.angle_gamma   90.00
#
_symmetry.space_group_name_H-M   'P 1'
#
loop_
_entity.id
_entity.type
_entity.pdbx_description
1 polymer ?
#
loop_
_entity_poly.entity_id
_entity_poly.type
_entity_poly.pdbx_seq_one_letter_code
_entity_poly.pdbx_strand_id
1 'polypeptide(L)' 'MEIESKIKIARNILNNATLMNMSKEILLKISQKLDKYIIEYYEECQENM' A
#
# COMPACT_ATOMS: atom_id res chain seq x y z
N MET A 1 -5.69 -13.07 2.27
CA MET A 1 -6.07 -11.78 2.89
C MET A 1 -6.60 -10.92 1.76
N GLU A 2 -7.83 -10.42 1.90
CA GLU A 2 -8.46 -9.54 0.91
C GLU A 2 -7.52 -8.38 0.52
N ILE A 3 -7.45 -8.05 -0.76
CA ILE A 3 -6.57 -6.99 -1.28
C ILE A 3 -6.80 -5.65 -0.56
N GLU A 4 -8.05 -5.36 -0.18
CA GLU A 4 -8.42 -4.17 0.60
C GLU A 4 -7.71 -4.12 1.97
N SER A 5 -7.54 -5.28 2.61
CA SER A 5 -6.83 -5.41 3.87
C SER A 5 -5.31 -5.22 3.69
N LYS A 6 -4.74 -5.72 2.57
CA LYS A 6 -3.33 -5.46 2.23
C LYS A 6 -3.08 -3.94 2.06
N ILE A 7 -4.00 -3.23 1.39
CA ILE A 7 -3.96 -1.77 1.24
C ILE A 7 -3.99 -1.07 2.61
N LYS A 8 -4.94 -1.45 3.49
CA LYS A 8 -5.06 -0.85 4.84
C LYS A 8 -3.79 -1.05 5.66
N ILE A 9 -3.21 -2.24 5.64
CA ILE A 9 -1.97 -2.56 6.37
C ILE A 9 -0.80 -1.74 5.81
N ALA A 10 -0.60 -1.74 4.49
CA ALA A 10 0.50 -0.99 3.86
C ALA A 10 0.40 0.52 4.12
N ARG A 11 -0.81 1.09 4.10
CA ARG A 11 -1.06 2.49 4.46
C ARG A 11 -0.66 2.79 5.90
N ASN A 12 -1.03 1.93 6.85
CA ASN A 12 -0.68 2.10 8.25
C ASN A 12 0.84 2.02 8.47
N ILE A 13 1.51 1.08 7.79
CA ILE A 13 2.97 0.96 7.84
C ILE A 13 3.64 2.24 7.30
N LEU A 14 3.17 2.78 6.18
CA LEU A 14 3.70 4.03 5.61
C LEU A 14 3.53 5.21 6.55
N ASN A 15 2.34 5.37 7.15
CA ASN A 15 2.06 6.41 8.13
C ASN A 15 3.00 6.32 9.34
N ASN A 16 3.14 5.12 9.90
CA ASN A 16 4.03 4.89 11.05
C ASN A 16 5.49 5.16 10.70
N ALA A 17 5.96 4.69 9.55
CA ALA A 17 7.31 4.96 9.07
C ALA A 17 7.57 6.47 8.88
N THR A 18 6.56 7.21 8.41
CA THR A 18 6.64 8.66 8.26
C THR A 18 6.74 9.35 9.62
N LEU A 19 5.92 8.95 10.60
CA LEU A 19 5.96 9.49 11.97
C LEU A 19 7.27 9.16 12.70
N MET A 20 7.89 8.03 12.37
CA MET A 20 9.20 7.63 12.89
C MET A 20 10.37 8.36 12.20
N ASN A 21 10.10 9.27 11.25
CA ASN A 21 11.10 9.95 10.43
C ASN A 21 12.07 8.97 9.74
N MET A 22 11.53 7.84 9.26
CA MET A 22 12.31 6.85 8.51
C MET A 22 12.89 7.46 7.24
N SER A 23 13.96 6.88 6.72
CA SER A 23 14.64 7.40 5.53
C SER A 23 13.71 7.45 4.31
N LYS A 24 13.92 8.44 3.45
CA LYS A 24 13.16 8.60 2.20
C LYS A 24 13.16 7.33 1.34
N GLU A 25 14.27 6.57 1.35
CA GLU A 25 14.37 5.30 0.63
C GLU A 25 13.40 4.25 1.18
N ILE A 26 13.27 4.14 2.51
CA ILE A 26 12.32 3.21 3.13
C ILE A 26 10.88 3.64 2.85
N LEU A 27 10.57 4.94 2.97
CA LEU A 27 9.25 5.48 2.64
C LEU A 27 8.89 5.20 1.18
N LEU A 28 9.83 5.38 0.25
CA LEU A 28 9.63 5.11 -1.17
C LEU A 28 9.29 3.63 -1.43
N LYS A 29 10.04 2.70 -0.83
CA LYS A 29 9.78 1.25 -0.99
C LYS A 29 8.40 0.85 -0.47
N ILE A 30 7.97 1.43 0.65
CA ILE A 30 6.63 1.16 1.21
C ILE A 30 5.54 1.75 0.31
N SER A 31 5.72 2.99 -0.17
CA SER A 31 4.78 3.65 -1.09
C SER A 31 4.59 2.84 -2.37
N GLN A 32 5.69 2.40 -3.01
CA GLN A 32 5.63 1.59 -4.22
C GLN A 32 4.89 0.25 -4.01
N LYS A 33 4.96 -0.32 -2.81
CA LYS A 33 4.23 -1.54 -2.48
C LYS A 33 2.74 -1.26 -2.29
N LEU A 34 2.39 -0.14 -1.67
CA LEU A 34 1.01 0.33 -1.55
C LEU A 34 0.38 0.60 -2.92
N ASP A 35 1.10 1.27 -3.83
CA ASP A 35 0.64 1.55 -5.20
C ASP A 35 0.30 0.27 -5.96
N LYS A 36 1.13 -0.77 -5.83
CA LYS A 36 0.86 -2.09 -6.44
C LYS A 36 -0.44 -2.69 -5.94
N TYR A 37 -0.71 -2.63 -4.64
CA TYR A 37 -1.95 -3.16 -4.08
C TYR A 37 -3.18 -2.37 -4.52
N ILE A 38 -3.05 -1.05 -4.72
CA ILE A 38 -4.14 -0.22 -5.24
C ILE A 38 -4.47 -0.62 -6.69
N ILE A 39 -3.46 -0.82 -7.53
CA ILE A 39 -3.65 -1.29 -8.91
C ILE A 39 -4.33 -2.66 -8.93
N GLU A 40 -3.81 -3.63 -8.16
CA GLU A 40 -4.39 -4.99 -8.03
C GLU A 40 -5.87 -4.93 -7.60
N TYR A 41 -6.22 -4.04 -6.67
CA TYR A 41 -7.62 -3.84 -6.26
C TYR A 41 -8.51 -3.34 -7.41
N TYR A 42 -8.03 -2.37 -8.19
CA TYR A 42 -8.80 -1.88 -9.33
C TYR A 42 -8.93 -2.94 -10.43
N GLU A 43 -7.89 -3.72 -10.69
CA GLU A 43 -7.93 -4.84 -11.64
C GLU A 43 -8.96 -5.89 -11.20
N GLU A 44 -8.93 -6.32 -9.93
CA GLU A 44 -9.94 -7.24 -9.38
C GLU A 44 -11.36 -6.64 -9.46
N CYS A 45 -11.53 -5.33 -9.23
CA CYS A 45 -12.83 -4.69 -9.38
C CYS A 45 -13.32 -4.61 -10.84
N GLN A 46 -12.42 -4.51 -11.82
CA GLN A 46 -12.78 -4.50 -13.25
C GLN A 46 -13.08 -5.91 -13.77
N GLU A 47 -12.40 -6.95 -13.28
CA GLU A 47 -12.66 -8.35 -13.67
C GLU A 47 -13.99 -8.89 -13.11
N ASN A 48 -14.50 -8.29 -12.04
CA ASN A 48 -15.77 -8.66 -11.40
C ASN A 48 -16.99 -7.86 -11.91
N MET A 49 -16.84 -7.10 -13.02
CA MET A 49 -17.86 -6.26 -13.63
C MET A 49 -18.35 -6.86 -14.95
#